data_AF-A0A2Z2J0H1-F1
#
_entry.id   AF-A0A2Z2J0H1-F1
#
_cell.length_a   1.000
_cell.length_b   1.000
_cell.length_c   1.000
_cell.angle_alpha   90.00
_cell.angle_beta   90.00
_cell.angle_gamma   90.00
#
_symmetry.space_group_name_H-M   'P 1'
#
loop_
_entity.id
_entity.type
_entity.pdbx_description
1 polymer ?
#
loop_
_entity_poly.entity_id
_entity_poly.type
_entity_poly.pdbx_seq_one_letter_code
_entity_poly.pdbx_strand_id
1 'polypeptide(L)'
;MANQKNSKKTAETNRIDIFENAFATNGGEPQPATLNGIDFNIRRNFTGAEVANYIEFFNTSKWTPDTVPSPEEQIKRQLDFLTDLSKEDTKNLVEWLLAADIKVASKVCIELGKVAGLRDNDGNFLAGQQR
;
A
#
# COMPACT_ATOMS: atom_id res chain seq x y z
N MET A 1 47.86 17.64 31.90
CA MET A 1 47.78 17.78 30.43
C MET A 1 46.54 17.02 29.97
N ALA A 2 45.42 17.71 29.80
CA ALA A 2 44.18 17.13 29.27
C ALA A 2 44.17 17.40 27.76
N ASN A 3 44.06 16.35 26.94
CA ASN A 3 43.85 16.50 25.51
C ASN A 3 42.43 16.01 25.19
N GLN A 4 41.49 16.95 25.23
CA GLN A 4 40.16 16.80 24.65
C GLN A 4 40.31 16.58 23.14
N LYS A 5 40.18 15.34 22.67
CA LYS A 5 39.92 15.09 21.25
C LYS A 5 38.46 15.42 20.99
N ASN A 6 38.28 16.65 20.52
CA ASN A 6 37.04 17.22 20.07
C ASN A 6 36.33 16.31 19.06
N SER A 7 35.07 16.08 19.37
CA SER A 7 34.00 15.64 18.50
C SER A 7 34.11 16.25 17.10
N LYS A 8 34.28 15.40 16.10
CA LYS A 8 33.78 15.66 14.75
C LYS A 8 32.90 14.47 14.34
N LYS A 9 31.77 14.32 15.04
CA LYS A 9 30.60 13.66 14.44
C LYS A 9 30.05 14.66 13.44
N THR A 10 30.56 14.61 12.23
CA THR A 10 30.11 15.41 11.10
C THR A 10 28.60 15.20 11.00
N ALA A 11 27.83 16.25 11.23
CA ALA A 11 26.42 16.29 10.90
C ALA A 11 26.35 16.16 9.37
N GLU A 12 26.15 14.93 8.88
CA GLU A 12 25.63 14.74 7.54
C GLU A 12 24.28 15.45 7.52
N THR A 13 24.28 16.61 6.87
CA THR A 13 23.12 17.42 6.52
C THR A 13 21.93 16.51 6.23
N ASN A 14 20.87 16.65 7.02
CA ASN A 14 19.54 16.07 6.85
C ASN A 14 18.97 16.39 5.46
N ARG A 15 19.45 15.73 4.40
CA ARG A 15 18.87 15.85 3.06
C ARG A 15 17.59 15.03 3.06
N ILE A 16 16.48 15.71 2.77
CA ILE A 16 15.19 15.06 2.58
C ILE A 16 15.21 14.39 1.21
N ASP A 17 14.90 13.10 1.15
CA ASP A 17 14.56 12.43 -0.10
C ASP A 17 13.14 12.87 -0.49
N ILE A 18 13.03 13.68 -1.55
CA ILE A 18 11.75 14.23 -1.99
C ILE A 18 10.81 13.15 -2.51
N PHE A 19 11.34 12.09 -3.12
CA PHE A 19 10.51 11.00 -3.63
C PHE A 19 9.90 10.20 -2.49
N GLU A 20 10.71 9.84 -1.49
CA GLU A 20 10.21 9.20 -0.27
C GLU A 20 9.25 10.14 0.48
N ASN A 21 9.59 11.41 0.64
CA ASN A 21 8.71 12.37 1.30
C ASN A 21 7.39 12.60 0.54
N ALA A 22 7.36 12.42 -0.78
CA ALA A 22 6.19 12.65 -1.62
C ALA A 22 5.32 11.40 -1.83
N PHE A 23 5.83 10.18 -1.59
CA PHE A 23 5.08 8.94 -1.84
C PHE A 23 4.97 8.01 -0.64
N ALA A 24 5.91 8.08 0.31
CA ALA A 24 5.86 7.20 1.48
C ALA A 24 4.58 7.47 2.29
N THR A 25 4.01 6.37 2.78
CA THR A 25 2.81 6.40 3.63
C THR A 25 3.21 5.92 5.01
N ASN A 26 2.87 6.71 6.03
CA ASN A 26 3.11 6.39 7.44
C ASN A 26 1.78 6.48 8.19
N GLY A 27 0.95 5.43 8.04
CA GLY A 27 -0.36 5.34 8.66
C GLY A 27 -0.32 4.77 10.09
N GLY A 28 0.85 4.36 10.59
CA GLY A 28 1.04 3.84 11.94
C GLY A 28 1.02 2.31 12.01
N GLU A 29 0.62 1.77 13.17
CA GLU A 29 0.57 0.31 13.37
C GLU A 29 -0.38 -0.38 12.38
N PRO A 30 -0.10 -1.64 11.98
CA PRO A 30 -1.03 -2.44 11.19
C PRO A 30 -2.43 -2.47 11.84
N GLN A 31 -3.46 -2.45 11.00
CA GLN A 31 -4.85 -2.41 11.45
C GLN A 31 -5.48 -3.81 11.32
N PRO A 32 -5.91 -4.45 12.42
CA PRO A 32 -6.66 -5.69 12.36
C PRO A 32 -7.98 -5.50 11.61
N ALA A 33 -8.33 -6.48 10.78
CA ALA A 33 -9.54 -6.51 9.99
C ALA A 33 -10.04 -7.95 9.80
N THR A 34 -11.31 -8.07 9.46
CA THR A 34 -11.95 -9.34 9.11
C THR A 34 -12.70 -9.17 7.80
N LEU A 35 -12.52 -10.11 6.88
CA LEU A 35 -13.29 -10.18 5.63
C LEU A 35 -13.73 -11.61 5.39
N ASN A 36 -15.03 -11.82 5.18
CA ASN A 36 -15.60 -13.15 4.94
C ASN A 36 -15.19 -14.21 6.00
N GLY A 37 -15.09 -13.79 7.27
CA GLY A 37 -14.69 -14.65 8.39
C GLY A 37 -13.20 -14.96 8.49
N ILE A 38 -12.36 -14.35 7.64
CA ILE A 38 -10.89 -14.47 7.67
C ILE A 38 -10.32 -13.21 8.34
N ASP A 39 -9.54 -13.41 9.39
CA ASP A 39 -8.85 -12.34 10.11
C ASP A 39 -7.44 -12.11 9.55
N PHE A 40 -7.06 -10.84 9.41
CA PHE A 40 -5.75 -10.40 8.93
C PHE A 40 -5.42 -8.99 9.41
N ASN A 41 -4.19 -8.55 9.18
CA ASN A 41 -3.76 -7.18 9.43
C ASN A 41 -3.55 -6.43 8.13
N ILE A 42 -4.08 -5.22 8.05
CA ILE A 42 -3.84 -4.28 6.95
C ILE A 42 -2.57 -3.50 7.27
N ARG A 43 -1.58 -3.57 6.37
CA ARG A 43 -0.34 -2.80 6.42
C ARG A 43 -0.63 -1.32 6.16
N ARG A 44 0.02 -0.45 6.93
CA ARG A 44 -0.19 1.01 6.89
C ARG A 44 1.08 1.84 6.70
N ASN A 45 2.25 1.19 6.64
CA ASN A 45 3.53 1.84 6.42
C ASN A 45 4.21 1.32 5.15
N PHE A 46 4.51 2.22 4.23
CA PHE A 46 5.06 1.91 2.91
C PHE A 46 6.12 2.94 2.53
N THR A 47 7.21 2.48 1.90
CA THR A 47 8.20 3.37 1.28
C THR A 47 7.63 4.04 0.04
N GLY A 48 8.23 5.14 -0.40
CA GLY A 48 7.83 5.83 -1.62
C GLY A 48 7.92 4.93 -2.84
N ALA A 49 8.97 4.10 -2.92
CA ALA A 49 9.13 3.12 -3.99
C ALA A 49 8.02 2.06 -4.03
N GLU A 50 7.59 1.55 -2.87
CA GLU A 50 6.48 0.60 -2.78
C GLU A 50 5.17 1.21 -3.27
N VAL A 51 4.85 2.42 -2.82
CA VAL A 51 3.62 3.13 -3.22
C VAL A 51 3.63 3.46 -4.70
N ALA A 52 4.76 3.96 -5.23
CA ALA A 52 4.88 4.28 -6.65
C ALA A 52 4.69 3.03 -7.53
N ASN A 53 5.30 1.90 -7.16
CA ASN A 53 5.12 0.63 -7.88
C ASN A 53 3.68 0.12 -7.81
N TYR A 54 3.00 0.31 -6.68
CA TYR A 54 1.60 -0.05 -6.50
C TYR A 54 0.70 0.81 -7.40
N ILE A 55 0.84 2.14 -7.35
CA ILE A 55 0.06 3.07 -8.19
C ILE A 55 0.28 2.79 -9.68
N GLU A 56 1.53 2.56 -10.08
CA GLU A 56 1.89 2.26 -11.47
C GLU A 56 1.15 1.02 -11.99
N PHE A 57 1.01 -0.04 -11.19
CA PHE A 57 0.27 -1.23 -11.59
C PHE A 57 -1.22 -0.95 -11.83
N PHE A 58 -1.83 -0.11 -11.00
CA PHE A 58 -3.24 0.31 -11.13
C PHE A 58 -3.44 1.50 -12.07
N ASN A 59 -2.40 1.97 -12.76
CA ASN A 59 -2.50 3.05 -13.70
C ASN A 59 -3.15 2.58 -15.01
N THR A 60 -4.46 2.74 -15.09
CA THR A 60 -5.28 2.30 -16.23
C THR A 60 -4.91 3.00 -17.54
N SER A 61 -4.25 4.17 -17.50
CA SER A 61 -3.80 4.87 -18.72
C SER A 61 -2.68 4.13 -19.44
N LYS A 62 -2.04 3.15 -18.78
CA LYS A 62 -0.96 2.30 -19.34
C LYS A 62 -1.44 0.92 -19.76
N TRP A 63 -2.71 0.60 -19.48
CA TRP A 63 -3.28 -0.69 -19.87
C TRP A 63 -3.57 -0.69 -21.36
N THR A 64 -3.02 -1.67 -22.06
CA THR A 64 -3.39 -2.02 -23.43
C THR A 64 -4.19 -3.33 -23.39
N PRO A 65 -4.87 -3.73 -24.49
CA PRO A 65 -5.54 -5.03 -24.54
C PRO A 65 -4.64 -6.21 -24.18
N ASP A 66 -3.33 -6.09 -24.41
CA ASP A 66 -2.34 -7.15 -24.17
C ASP A 66 -1.66 -7.06 -22.80
N THR A 67 -1.83 -5.94 -22.08
CA THR A 67 -1.18 -5.70 -20.77
C THR A 67 -2.16 -5.44 -19.63
N VAL A 68 -3.46 -5.42 -19.90
CA VAL A 68 -4.48 -5.24 -18.87
C VAL A 68 -4.47 -6.45 -17.92
N PRO A 69 -4.20 -6.26 -16.62
CA PRO A 69 -4.22 -7.36 -15.67
C PRO A 69 -5.66 -7.89 -15.52
N SER A 70 -5.82 -9.19 -15.34
CA SER A 70 -7.14 -9.76 -15.07
C SER A 70 -7.71 -9.23 -13.75
N PRO A 71 -9.04 -9.19 -13.55
CA PRO A 71 -9.62 -8.81 -12.27
C PRO A 71 -9.07 -9.63 -11.09
N GLU A 72 -8.80 -10.92 -11.31
CA GLU A 72 -8.15 -11.81 -10.34
C GLU A 72 -6.77 -11.30 -9.95
N GLU A 73 -5.92 -10.99 -10.94
CA GLU A 73 -4.57 -10.48 -10.70
C GLU A 73 -4.59 -9.15 -9.95
N GLN A 74 -5.53 -8.27 -10.31
CA GLN A 74 -5.71 -6.97 -9.65
C GLN A 74 -6.05 -7.14 -8.16
N ILE A 75 -7.05 -7.97 -7.86
CA ILE A 75 -7.47 -8.25 -6.48
C ILE A 75 -6.33 -8.92 -5.71
N LYS A 76 -5.73 -9.96 -6.28
CA LYS A 76 -4.64 -10.70 -5.65
C LYS A 76 -3.47 -9.78 -5.31
N ARG A 77 -3.02 -8.96 -6.27
CA ARG A 77 -1.90 -8.04 -6.06
C ARG A 77 -2.22 -6.97 -5.02
N GLN A 78 -3.47 -6.55 -4.94
CA GLN A 78 -3.91 -5.65 -3.89
C GLN A 78 -3.87 -6.31 -2.51
N LEU A 79 -4.40 -7.52 -2.35
CA LEU A 79 -4.36 -8.23 -1.07
C LEU A 79 -2.92 -8.52 -0.63
N ASP A 80 -2.08 -9.03 -1.55
CA ASP A 80 -0.66 -9.32 -1.27
C ASP A 80 0.11 -8.06 -0.85
N PHE A 81 -0.24 -6.90 -1.40
CA PHE A 81 0.45 -5.64 -1.06
C PHE A 81 -0.01 -5.07 0.29
N LEU A 82 -1.32 -5.19 0.60
CA LEU A 82 -1.93 -4.50 1.73
C LEU A 82 -2.07 -5.35 2.99
N THR A 83 -1.88 -6.66 2.92
CA THR A 83 -2.23 -7.56 4.03
C THR A 83 -1.13 -8.56 4.36
N ASP A 84 -1.22 -9.20 5.52
CA ASP A 84 -0.36 -10.31 5.96
C ASP A 84 -1.00 -11.69 5.71
N LEU A 85 -1.98 -11.78 4.80
CA LEU A 85 -2.71 -13.00 4.50
C LEU A 85 -1.78 -14.14 4.07
N SER A 86 -2.15 -15.36 4.46
CA SER A 86 -1.54 -16.57 3.93
C SER A 86 -1.88 -16.73 2.44
N LYS A 87 -1.09 -17.52 1.70
CA LYS A 87 -1.40 -17.80 0.27
C LYS A 87 -2.76 -18.46 0.08
N GLU A 88 -3.18 -19.29 1.04
CA GLU A 88 -4.47 -19.96 1.03
C GLU A 88 -5.61 -18.96 1.27
N ASP A 89 -5.47 -18.10 2.27
CA ASP A 89 -6.48 -17.08 2.58
C ASP A 89 -6.59 -16.03 1.48
N THR A 90 -5.47 -15.60 0.89
CA THR A 90 -5.47 -14.73 -0.29
C THR A 90 -6.26 -15.38 -1.41
N LYS A 91 -6.03 -16.67 -1.72
CA LYS A 91 -6.76 -17.38 -2.76
C LYS A 91 -8.26 -17.41 -2.45
N ASN A 92 -8.65 -17.77 -1.22
CA ASN A 92 -10.05 -17.84 -0.81
C ASN A 92 -10.75 -16.49 -0.92
N LEU A 93 -10.09 -15.40 -0.51
CA LEU A 93 -10.65 -14.05 -0.63
C LEU A 93 -10.72 -13.55 -2.07
N VAL A 94 -9.75 -13.88 -2.92
CA VAL A 94 -9.80 -13.58 -4.35
C VAL A 94 -11.00 -14.27 -5.00
N GLU A 95 -11.17 -15.58 -4.78
CA GLU A 95 -12.30 -16.34 -5.32
C GLU A 95 -13.64 -15.78 -4.83
N TRP A 96 -13.73 -15.44 -3.54
CA TRP A 96 -14.94 -14.83 -2.97
C TRP A 96 -15.24 -13.44 -3.58
N LEU A 97 -14.23 -12.58 -3.74
CA LEU A 97 -14.39 -11.26 -4.34
C LEU A 97 -14.79 -11.34 -5.82
N LEU A 98 -14.27 -12.32 -6.57
CA LEU A 98 -14.63 -12.55 -7.96
C LEU A 98 -16.05 -13.11 -8.13
N ALA A 99 -16.53 -13.89 -7.16
CA ALA A 99 -17.90 -14.40 -7.13
C ALA A 99 -18.91 -13.35 -6.66
N ALA A 100 -18.46 -12.29 -5.98
CA ALA A 100 -19.29 -11.19 -5.53
C ALA A 100 -19.70 -10.26 -6.69
N ASP A 101 -20.72 -9.42 -6.45
CA ASP A 101 -21.03 -8.32 -7.37
C ASP A 101 -19.84 -7.38 -7.52
N ILE A 102 -19.55 -6.92 -8.75
CA ILE A 102 -18.39 -6.07 -9.05
C ILE A 102 -18.34 -4.80 -8.19
N LYS A 103 -19.49 -4.25 -7.79
CA LYS A 103 -19.56 -3.08 -6.89
C LYS A 103 -19.16 -3.43 -5.47
N VAL A 104 -19.46 -4.65 -5.01
CA VAL A 104 -19.03 -5.14 -3.70
C VAL A 104 -17.51 -5.31 -3.70
N ALA A 105 -16.97 -6.01 -4.70
CA ALA A 105 -15.53 -6.22 -4.81
C ALA A 105 -14.76 -4.89 -4.90
N SER A 106 -15.23 -3.97 -5.75
CA SER A 106 -14.64 -2.64 -5.89
C SER A 106 -14.67 -1.84 -4.58
N LYS A 107 -15.80 -1.85 -3.85
CA LYS A 107 -15.90 -1.15 -2.56
C LYS A 107 -14.97 -1.73 -1.50
N VAL A 108 -14.85 -3.06 -1.43
CA VAL A 108 -13.92 -3.72 -0.49
C VAL A 108 -12.48 -3.32 -0.81
N CYS A 109 -12.07 -3.41 -2.08
CA CYS A 109 -10.73 -2.99 -2.48
C CYS A 109 -10.47 -1.50 -2.20
N ILE A 110 -11.43 -0.61 -2.47
CA ILE A 110 -11.28 0.81 -2.15
C ILE A 110 -11.11 1.00 -0.63
N GLU A 111 -11.91 0.31 0.19
CA GLU A 111 -11.85 0.41 1.64
C GLU A 111 -10.52 -0.09 2.20
N LEU A 112 -9.99 -1.22 1.70
CA LEU A 112 -8.65 -1.70 2.06
C LEU A 112 -7.58 -0.63 1.78
N GLY A 113 -7.66 0.03 0.62
CA GLY A 113 -6.74 1.12 0.27
C GLY A 113 -6.89 2.35 1.18
N LYS A 114 -8.11 2.68 1.61
CA LYS A 114 -8.38 3.78 2.55
C LYS A 114 -7.80 3.49 3.93
N VAL A 115 -8.07 2.31 4.47
CA VAL A 115 -7.54 1.89 5.78
C VAL A 115 -6.01 1.83 5.77
N ALA A 116 -5.42 1.38 4.66
CA ALA A 116 -3.98 1.40 4.43
C ALA A 116 -3.38 2.82 4.30
N GLY A 117 -4.20 3.86 4.16
CA GLY A 117 -3.76 5.24 3.95
C GLY A 117 -3.28 5.54 2.53
N LEU A 118 -3.67 4.72 1.54
CA LEU A 118 -3.28 4.89 0.14
C LEU A 118 -4.36 5.55 -0.71
N ARG A 119 -5.62 5.57 -0.24
CA ARG A 119 -6.76 6.15 -0.97
C ARG A 119 -7.54 7.17 -0.13
N ASP A 120 -8.11 8.16 -0.80
CA ASP A 120 -9.07 9.10 -0.22
C ASP A 120 -10.51 8.54 -0.20
N ASN A 121 -11.46 9.34 0.32
CA ASN A 121 -12.87 8.99 0.40
C ASN A 121 -13.53 8.73 -0.96
N ASP A 122 -13.05 9.38 -2.01
CA ASP A 122 -13.51 9.24 -3.40
C ASP A 122 -12.87 8.03 -4.10
N GLY A 123 -11.93 7.35 -3.43
CA GLY A 123 -11.21 6.18 -3.94
C GLY A 123 -10.00 6.52 -4.79
N ASN A 124 -9.61 7.79 -4.88
CA ASN A 124 -8.39 8.20 -5.58
C ASN A 124 -7.17 7.89 -4.72
N PHE A 125 -6.03 7.66 -5.37
CA PHE A 125 -4.76 7.55 -4.66
C PHE A 125 -4.40 8.88 -3.98
N LEU A 126 -3.96 8.81 -2.73
CA LEU A 126 -3.43 9.96 -2.04
C LEU A 126 -2.11 10.37 -2.70
N ALA A 127 -1.99 11.65 -3.10
CA ALA A 127 -0.68 12.25 -3.32
C ALA A 127 0.04 12.24 -1.96
N GLY A 128 1.25 11.69 -1.89
CA GLY A 128 1.80 11.26 -0.61
C GLY A 128 2.02 12.37 0.43
N GLN A 129 2.32 11.92 1.64
CA GLN A 129 2.13 12.59 2.93
C GLN A 129 0.89 13.49 3.04
N GLN A 130 -0.23 12.88 3.46
CA GLN A 130 -1.12 13.57 4.41
C GLN A 130 -0.42 13.53 5.78
N ARG A 131 0.02 14.69 6.27
CA ARG A 131 0.57 14.88 7.62
C ARG A 131 -0.53 14.99 8.64
#